data_AF-A0A1G4IY26-F1
#
_entry.id   AF-A0A1G4IY26-F1
#
_cell.length_a   1.000
_cell.length_b   1.000
_cell.length_c   1.000
_cell.angle_alpha   90.00
_cell.angle_beta   90.00
_cell.angle_gamma   90.00
#
_symmetry.space_group_name_H-M   'P 1'
#
loop_
_entity.id
_entity.type
_entity.pdbx_description
1 polymer ?
#
loop_
_entity_poly.entity_id
_entity_poly.type
_entity_poly.pdbx_seq_one_letter_code
_entity_poly.pdbx_strand_id
1 'polypeptide(L)'
;MSDLYVETLSDMIALLQEYKPGLVTLENVTRLCKTLRLESFTDNIDSETIRLSAASNIIVIDMDFHKADERVKDVKLVLASNFDNFNYFNDEDNSNILYNSLSCYPDLHTFYFNLKFLSILDTYSNIETEPRISGQHDKLDLFKYFTELPDQLRTFFKDMSMVEEIRTNVDNKFGIYVMRAGTLVAKIDIEECDAHGERFHDYRYQNSSWTADASHKNAMGVMLVLKIFDTSLHFPQELISRDLVLDSDSHKPYSVANHQKSLHLFNDITSNLIPASKFKISNDNIELLGELLRWVSWWQHVLSPVLQTLKCPAPHPPNDPKRRTSSNSTSAPAQRRLNHTTRRRRSSQKGRRPSLTDSSMMKDGGLQQFTLTEVMSQPVVEEDEPSDIIDLVLNEEYLALGTHHRCHIEGGLQEWQAFVGSFKSIAL
;
A
#
# COMPACT_ATOMS: atom_id res chain seq x y z
N MET A 1 21.85 9.28 -5.55
CA MET A 1 21.01 9.85 -6.62
C MET A 1 20.98 8.81 -7.74
N SER A 2 20.02 7.90 -7.66
CA SER A 2 19.65 7.02 -8.77
C SER A 2 19.07 7.86 -9.90
N ASP A 3 19.35 7.44 -11.13
CA ASP A 3 18.86 8.11 -12.33
C ASP A 3 17.36 7.82 -12.46
N LEU A 4 16.53 8.87 -12.54
CA LEU A 4 15.07 8.77 -12.71
C LEU A 4 14.71 7.87 -13.92
N TYR A 5 15.56 7.82 -14.94
CA TYR A 5 15.41 6.90 -16.06
C TYR A 5 15.55 5.43 -15.66
N VAL A 6 16.48 5.10 -14.77
CA VAL A 6 16.70 3.74 -14.26
C VAL A 6 15.56 3.30 -13.36
N GLU A 7 15.04 4.19 -12.52
CA GLU A 7 13.84 3.93 -11.71
C GLU A 7 12.63 3.68 -12.61
N THR A 8 12.35 4.59 -13.55
CA THR A 8 11.21 4.45 -14.47
C THR A 8 11.32 3.20 -15.35
N LEU A 9 12.52 2.84 -15.80
CA LEU A 9 12.76 1.61 -16.57
C LEU A 9 12.59 0.37 -15.68
N SER A 10 13.03 0.42 -14.43
CA SER A 10 12.83 -0.66 -13.46
C SER A 10 11.36 -0.84 -13.14
N ASP A 11 10.61 0.25 -12.99
CA ASP A 11 9.16 0.23 -12.80
C ASP A 11 8.44 -0.30 -14.05
N MET A 12 8.85 0.11 -15.25
CA MET A 12 8.30 -0.43 -16.50
C MET A 12 8.63 -1.92 -16.67
N ILE A 13 9.84 -2.34 -16.31
CA ILE A 13 10.24 -3.75 -16.33
C ILE A 13 9.46 -4.52 -15.28
N ALA A 14 9.30 -3.99 -14.07
CA ALA A 14 8.49 -4.58 -13.01
C ALA A 14 7.03 -4.70 -13.43
N LEU A 15 6.46 -3.69 -14.10
CA LEU A 15 5.09 -3.67 -14.59
C LEU A 15 4.87 -4.58 -15.81
N LEU A 16 5.91 -4.82 -16.62
CA LEU A 16 5.91 -5.81 -17.71
C LEU A 16 6.21 -7.23 -17.20
N GLN A 17 6.92 -7.36 -16.08
CA GLN A 17 7.20 -8.60 -15.35
C GLN A 17 6.02 -9.00 -14.45
N GLU A 18 5.22 -8.05 -13.97
CA GLU A 18 3.86 -8.21 -13.48
C GLU A 18 3.01 -8.66 -14.68
N TYR A 19 3.19 -9.95 -14.93
CA TYR A 19 2.66 -10.79 -15.99
C TYR A 19 1.29 -10.34 -16.51
N LYS A 20 1.14 -10.16 -17.84
CA LYS A 20 -0.17 -10.20 -18.49
C LYS A 20 -0.70 -11.62 -18.35
N PRO A 21 -1.70 -11.87 -17.49
CA PRO A 21 -2.05 -13.22 -17.15
C PRO A 21 -2.63 -13.91 -18.39
N GLY A 22 -1.90 -14.91 -18.88
CA GLY A 22 -2.37 -15.75 -19.98
C GLY A 22 -3.60 -16.55 -19.54
N LEU A 23 -4.36 -17.04 -20.50
CA LEU A 23 -5.46 -17.98 -20.23
C LEU A 23 -4.92 -19.25 -19.58
N VAL A 24 -5.74 -19.89 -18.75
CA VAL A 24 -5.41 -21.18 -18.14
C VAL A 24 -5.43 -22.27 -19.20
N THR A 25 -4.25 -22.62 -19.72
CA THR A 25 -4.03 -23.74 -20.64
C THR A 25 -2.81 -24.53 -20.20
N LEU A 26 -2.73 -25.82 -20.55
CA LEU A 26 -1.59 -26.67 -20.23
C LEU A 26 -0.25 -26.04 -20.65
N GLU A 27 -0.21 -25.44 -21.85
CA GLU A 27 0.98 -24.79 -22.39
C GLU A 27 1.36 -23.53 -21.56
N ASN A 28 0.39 -22.68 -21.22
CA ASN A 28 0.65 -21.47 -20.46
C ASN A 28 1.09 -21.77 -19.02
N VAL A 29 0.46 -22.76 -18.38
CA VAL A 29 0.87 -23.24 -17.05
C VAL A 29 2.29 -23.80 -17.11
N THR A 30 2.62 -24.63 -18.10
CA THR A 30 3.98 -25.16 -18.29
C THR A 30 5.00 -24.04 -18.46
N ARG A 31 4.70 -23.02 -19.27
CA ARG A 31 5.58 -21.86 -19.45
C ARG A 31 5.77 -21.09 -18.16
N LEU A 32 4.71 -20.88 -17.38
CA LEU A 32 4.76 -20.20 -16.09
C LEU A 32 5.67 -20.92 -15.09
N CYS A 33 5.53 -22.24 -14.96
CA CYS A 33 6.39 -23.06 -14.12
C CYS A 33 7.87 -22.90 -14.52
N LYS A 34 8.17 -22.92 -15.82
CA LYS A 34 9.54 -22.70 -16.33
C LYS A 34 10.07 -21.29 -16.03
N THR A 35 9.22 -20.26 -16.11
CA THR A 35 9.61 -18.88 -15.75
C THR A 35 10.01 -18.78 -14.27
N LEU A 36 9.32 -19.52 -13.39
CA LEU A 36 9.64 -19.64 -11.97
C LEU A 36 10.71 -20.70 -11.68
N ARG A 37 11.43 -21.19 -12.70
CA ARG A 37 12.52 -22.18 -12.59
C ARG A 37 12.11 -23.51 -11.96
N LEU A 38 10.84 -23.87 -12.07
CA LEU A 38 10.35 -25.20 -11.71
C LEU A 38 10.59 -26.16 -12.88
N GLU A 39 11.15 -27.32 -12.57
CA GLU A 39 11.25 -28.40 -13.54
C GLU A 39 9.85 -28.93 -13.81
N SER A 40 9.49 -29.10 -15.10
CA SER A 40 8.14 -29.53 -15.48
C SER A 40 8.20 -30.69 -16.44
N PHE A 41 7.35 -31.69 -16.20
CA PHE A 41 7.17 -32.84 -17.07
C PHE A 41 5.68 -33.13 -17.27
N THR A 42 5.35 -33.63 -18.46
CA THR A 42 3.99 -33.99 -18.82
C THR A 42 3.89 -35.49 -19.06
N ASP A 43 2.92 -36.15 -18.43
CA ASP A 43 2.70 -37.59 -18.58
C ASP A 43 1.23 -37.90 -18.88
N ASN A 44 0.98 -39.01 -19.58
CA ASN A 44 -0.36 -39.50 -19.86
C ASN A 44 -0.74 -40.52 -18.79
N ILE A 45 -1.59 -40.13 -17.83
CA ILE A 45 -2.04 -41.05 -16.77
C ILE A 45 -2.98 -42.11 -17.34
N ASP A 46 -3.96 -41.67 -18.14
CA ASP A 46 -5.00 -42.53 -18.71
C ASP A 46 -5.43 -42.01 -20.10
N SER A 47 -6.50 -42.57 -20.68
CA SER A 47 -7.01 -42.17 -22.00
C SER A 47 -7.59 -40.76 -22.06
N GLU A 48 -7.95 -40.16 -20.92
CA GLU A 48 -8.67 -38.89 -20.82
C GLU A 48 -7.93 -37.82 -20.01
N THR A 49 -6.84 -38.17 -19.32
CA THR A 49 -6.13 -37.31 -18.37
C THR A 49 -4.65 -37.17 -18.75
N ILE A 50 -4.16 -35.93 -18.79
CA ILE A 50 -2.73 -35.58 -18.87
C ILE A 50 -2.33 -34.96 -17.53
N ARG A 51 -1.22 -35.42 -16.95
CA ARG A 51 -0.60 -34.78 -15.79
C ARG A 51 0.48 -33.82 -16.25
N LEU A 52 0.46 -32.61 -15.72
CA LEU A 52 1.61 -31.74 -15.65
C LEU A 52 2.13 -31.77 -14.22
N SER A 53 3.33 -32.28 -14.03
CA SER A 53 4.01 -32.22 -12.75
C SER A 53 5.07 -31.14 -12.81
N ALA A 54 5.07 -30.25 -11.81
CA ALA A 54 6.09 -29.22 -11.63
C ALA A 54 6.82 -29.47 -10.30
N ALA A 55 8.14 -29.50 -10.31
CA ALA A 55 8.95 -29.82 -9.15
C ALA A 55 10.09 -28.80 -8.95
N SER A 56 10.51 -28.66 -7.69
CA SER A 56 11.74 -27.96 -7.31
C SER A 56 12.43 -28.72 -6.17
N ASN A 57 13.15 -28.05 -5.28
CA ASN A 57 13.94 -28.72 -4.24
C ASN A 57 13.07 -29.43 -3.19
N ILE A 58 11.96 -28.79 -2.79
CA ILE A 58 11.06 -29.21 -1.72
C ILE A 58 9.68 -29.54 -2.27
N ILE A 59 9.17 -28.71 -3.18
CA ILE A 59 7.80 -28.79 -3.70
C ILE A 59 7.70 -29.68 -4.94
N VAL A 60 6.61 -30.44 -5.01
CA VAL A 60 6.13 -31.13 -6.21
C VAL A 60 4.64 -30.85 -6.34
N ILE A 61 4.22 -30.32 -7.49
CA ILE A 61 2.83 -29.95 -7.79
C ILE A 61 2.37 -30.78 -8.99
N ASP A 62 1.46 -31.71 -8.74
CA ASP A 62 0.81 -32.49 -9.79
C ASP A 62 -0.49 -31.81 -10.20
N MET A 63 -0.66 -31.51 -11.49
CA MET A 63 -1.83 -30.87 -12.07
C MET A 63 -2.42 -31.76 -13.16
N ASP A 64 -3.63 -32.26 -12.95
CA ASP A 64 -4.31 -33.15 -13.89
C ASP A 64 -5.23 -32.34 -14.80
N PHE A 65 -5.14 -32.56 -16.10
CA PHE A 65 -5.94 -31.92 -17.14
C PHE A 65 -6.74 -32.95 -17.92
N HIS A 66 -7.96 -32.60 -18.29
CA HIS A 66 -8.75 -33.36 -19.26
C HIS A 66 -8.19 -33.18 -20.67
N LYS A 67 -7.97 -34.27 -21.41
CA LYS A 67 -7.45 -34.24 -22.79
C LYS A 67 -8.38 -33.60 -23.80
N ALA A 68 -9.69 -33.70 -23.57
CA ALA A 68 -10.70 -33.30 -24.54
C ALA A 68 -10.95 -31.78 -24.56
N ASP A 69 -10.92 -31.14 -23.39
CA ASP A 69 -11.26 -29.72 -23.22
C ASP A 69 -10.15 -28.90 -22.53
N GLU A 70 -9.01 -29.53 -22.22
CA GLU A 70 -7.85 -28.94 -21.54
C GLU A 70 -8.18 -28.28 -20.19
N ARG A 71 -9.29 -28.68 -19.55
CA ARG A 71 -9.67 -28.15 -18.24
C ARG A 71 -8.94 -28.86 -17.11
N VAL A 72 -8.65 -28.11 -16.06
CA VAL A 72 -8.04 -28.65 -14.84
C VAL A 72 -9.04 -29.54 -14.10
N LYS A 73 -8.63 -30.78 -13.86
CA LYS A 73 -9.37 -31.83 -13.18
C LYS A 73 -9.03 -31.89 -11.70
N ASP A 74 -7.74 -31.83 -11.35
CA ASP A 74 -7.24 -31.89 -9.97
C ASP A 74 -5.87 -31.22 -9.87
N VAL A 75 -5.51 -30.76 -8.66
CA VAL A 75 -4.17 -30.25 -8.35
C VAL A 75 -3.75 -30.72 -6.97
N LYS A 76 -2.56 -31.30 -6.84
CA LYS A 76 -2.02 -31.79 -5.57
C LYS A 76 -0.63 -31.23 -5.30
N LEU A 77 -0.45 -30.64 -4.12
CA LEU A 77 0.87 -30.28 -3.60
C LEU A 77 1.40 -31.45 -2.76
N VAL A 78 2.61 -31.89 -3.09
CA VAL A 78 3.40 -32.86 -2.33
C VAL A 78 4.70 -32.16 -1.95
N LEU A 79 5.05 -32.22 -0.67
CA LEU A 79 6.31 -31.68 -0.18
C LEU A 79 7.24 -32.84 0.18
N ALA A 80 8.54 -32.58 0.25
CA ALA A 80 9.49 -33.53 0.83
C ALA A 80 9.03 -33.93 2.27
N SER A 81 9.37 -35.15 2.72
CA SER A 81 8.76 -35.81 3.90
C SER A 81 8.78 -35.05 5.22
N ASN A 82 9.54 -33.98 5.34
CA ASN A 82 9.65 -33.19 6.57
C ASN A 82 8.62 -32.05 6.65
N PHE A 83 7.79 -31.86 5.62
CA PHE A 83 6.93 -30.69 5.47
C PHE A 83 5.44 -31.03 5.30
N ASP A 84 5.02 -32.26 5.61
CA ASP A 84 3.65 -32.77 5.36
C ASP A 84 2.51 -31.94 6.01
N ASN A 85 2.83 -31.07 6.97
CA ASN A 85 1.86 -30.24 7.69
C ASN A 85 1.59 -28.87 7.06
N PHE A 86 2.23 -28.52 5.94
CA PHE A 86 2.01 -27.22 5.31
C PHE A 86 0.58 -27.10 4.77
N ASN A 87 -0.15 -26.08 5.23
CA ASN A 87 -1.54 -25.88 4.83
C ASN A 87 -1.64 -25.11 3.50
N TYR A 88 -2.16 -25.78 2.46
CA TYR A 88 -2.49 -25.19 1.16
C TYR A 88 -4.00 -25.18 0.85
N PHE A 89 -4.82 -25.26 1.90
CA PHE A 89 -6.28 -25.11 1.82
C PHE A 89 -6.70 -23.73 2.36
N ASN A 90 -7.80 -23.21 1.82
CA ASN A 90 -8.42 -21.99 2.32
C ASN A 90 -8.99 -22.21 3.72
N ASP A 91 -8.87 -21.20 4.58
CA ASP A 91 -9.33 -21.30 5.98
C ASP A 91 -10.86 -21.30 6.10
N GLU A 92 -11.58 -20.69 5.15
CA GLU A 92 -13.05 -20.55 5.23
C GLU A 92 -13.83 -21.80 4.82
N ASP A 93 -13.43 -22.43 3.72
CA ASP A 93 -14.16 -23.54 3.09
C ASP A 93 -13.34 -24.82 2.92
N ASN A 94 -12.08 -24.80 3.39
CA ASN A 94 -11.13 -25.91 3.25
C ASN A 94 -10.96 -26.37 1.79
N SER A 95 -11.12 -25.45 0.83
CA SER A 95 -10.92 -25.73 -0.59
C SER A 95 -9.45 -25.57 -0.98
N ASN A 96 -9.02 -26.30 -2.01
CA ASN A 96 -7.63 -26.32 -2.46
C ASN A 96 -7.28 -25.04 -3.23
N ILE A 97 -6.34 -24.26 -2.68
CA ILE A 97 -5.93 -22.95 -3.21
C ILE A 97 -5.38 -23.07 -4.64
N LEU A 98 -4.52 -24.06 -4.88
CA LEU A 98 -3.86 -24.24 -6.18
C LEU A 98 -4.86 -24.69 -7.24
N TYR A 99 -5.73 -25.64 -6.91
CA TYR A 99 -6.82 -26.06 -7.80
C TYR A 99 -7.73 -24.88 -8.15
N ASN A 100 -8.24 -24.17 -7.15
CA ASN A 100 -9.14 -23.04 -7.34
C ASN A 100 -8.49 -21.92 -8.15
N SER A 101 -7.20 -21.66 -7.95
CA SER A 101 -6.48 -20.63 -8.70
C SER A 101 -6.37 -20.91 -10.20
N LEU A 102 -6.58 -22.16 -10.63
CA LEU A 102 -6.64 -22.56 -12.04
C LEU A 102 -8.06 -22.81 -12.56
N SER A 103 -9.00 -23.21 -11.70
CA SER A 103 -10.37 -23.59 -12.10
C SER A 103 -11.40 -22.47 -11.95
N CYS A 104 -11.23 -21.58 -10.97
CA CYS A 104 -12.18 -20.52 -10.64
C CYS A 104 -11.84 -19.16 -11.25
N TYR A 105 -10.61 -18.97 -11.73
CA TYR A 105 -10.15 -17.70 -12.31
C TYR A 105 -9.99 -17.82 -13.83
N PRO A 106 -10.31 -16.75 -14.60
CA PRO A 106 -10.21 -16.79 -16.06
C PRO A 106 -8.77 -16.77 -16.59
N ASP A 107 -7.82 -16.39 -15.74
CA ASP A 107 -6.43 -16.16 -16.09
C ASP A 107 -5.48 -16.74 -15.03
N LEU A 108 -4.18 -16.75 -15.35
CA LEU A 108 -3.14 -17.32 -14.51
C LEU A 108 -2.63 -16.37 -13.42
N HIS A 109 -3.26 -15.22 -13.18
CA HIS A 109 -2.75 -14.23 -12.23
C HIS A 109 -2.69 -14.80 -10.82
N THR A 110 -3.81 -15.32 -10.31
CA THR A 110 -3.88 -15.87 -8.95
C THR A 110 -2.93 -17.05 -8.78
N PHE A 111 -2.87 -17.95 -9.77
CA PHE A 111 -1.96 -19.09 -9.75
C PHE A 111 -0.48 -18.65 -9.76
N TYR A 112 -0.12 -17.63 -10.53
CA TYR A 112 1.23 -17.06 -10.53
C TYR A 112 1.66 -16.56 -9.15
N PHE A 113 0.83 -15.79 -8.46
CA PHE A 113 1.18 -15.28 -7.12
C PHE A 113 1.34 -16.42 -6.11
N ASN A 114 0.48 -17.42 -6.16
CA ASN A 114 0.58 -18.59 -5.29
C ASN A 114 1.85 -19.41 -5.58
N LEU A 115 2.15 -19.63 -6.85
CA LEU A 115 3.32 -20.39 -7.28
C LEU A 115 4.62 -19.63 -6.97
N LYS A 116 4.62 -18.30 -7.12
CA LYS A 116 5.74 -17.44 -6.72
C LYS A 116 6.00 -17.53 -5.22
N PHE A 117 4.96 -17.47 -4.40
CA PHE A 117 5.08 -17.63 -2.95
C PHE A 117 5.71 -18.98 -2.58
N LEU A 118 5.19 -20.08 -3.15
CA LEU A 118 5.76 -21.43 -2.93
C LEU A 118 7.21 -21.52 -3.40
N SER A 119 7.54 -20.91 -4.54
CA SER A 119 8.92 -20.86 -5.07
C SER A 119 9.87 -20.11 -4.14
N ILE A 120 9.42 -19.05 -3.47
CA ILE A 120 10.22 -18.33 -2.47
C ILE A 120 10.48 -19.25 -1.28
N LEU A 121 9.45 -19.89 -0.73
CA LEU A 121 9.65 -20.82 0.38
C LEU A 121 10.59 -21.97 0.00
N ASP A 122 10.44 -22.53 -1.20
CA ASP A 122 11.28 -23.61 -1.72
C ASP A 122 12.76 -23.20 -1.89
N THR A 123 12.99 -22.04 -2.51
CA THR A 123 14.35 -21.56 -2.83
C THR A 123 15.14 -21.22 -1.57
N TYR A 124 14.47 -20.68 -0.56
CA TYR A 124 15.12 -20.14 0.64
C TYR A 124 14.99 -21.04 1.88
N SER A 125 14.23 -22.13 1.79
CA SER A 125 14.27 -23.24 2.76
C SER A 125 15.38 -24.21 2.37
N ASN A 126 16.05 -24.82 3.34
CA ASN A 126 17.04 -25.85 3.06
C ASN A 126 16.65 -27.18 3.73
N ILE A 127 16.62 -28.25 2.95
CA ILE A 127 16.42 -29.61 3.45
C ILE A 127 17.80 -30.23 3.65
N GLU A 128 18.14 -30.61 4.88
CA GLU A 128 19.24 -31.55 5.06
C GLU A 128 18.79 -32.93 4.57
N THR A 129 19.01 -33.22 3.29
CA THR A 129 18.75 -34.54 2.70
C THR A 129 19.93 -35.52 2.85
N GLU A 130 21.13 -35.05 3.26
CA GLU A 130 22.30 -35.91 3.49
C GLU A 130 22.99 -35.61 4.83
N PRO A 131 23.26 -36.64 5.67
CA PRO A 131 23.99 -36.47 6.92
C PRO A 131 25.49 -36.27 6.63
N ARG A 132 25.90 -35.04 6.29
CA ARG A 132 27.31 -34.71 6.09
C ARG A 132 27.91 -34.04 7.32
N ILE A 133 28.83 -34.78 7.94
CA ILE A 133 30.00 -34.40 8.76
C ILE A 133 30.08 -32.89 9.11
N SER A 134 29.66 -32.58 10.34
CA SER A 134 30.09 -31.49 11.22
C SER A 134 30.48 -30.15 10.55
N GLY A 135 29.56 -29.17 10.59
CA GLY A 135 29.92 -27.76 10.51
C GLY A 135 28.93 -26.83 9.79
N GLN A 136 27.90 -27.35 9.11
CA GLN A 136 26.87 -26.49 8.54
C GLN A 136 25.82 -26.17 9.59
N HIS A 137 25.70 -24.89 9.91
CA HIS A 137 24.66 -24.33 10.76
C HIS A 137 23.28 -24.82 10.28
N ASP A 138 22.48 -25.38 11.20
CA ASP A 138 21.06 -25.62 10.99
C ASP A 138 20.48 -24.42 10.23
N LYS A 139 19.97 -24.63 9.02
CA LYS A 139 19.35 -23.55 8.23
C LYS A 139 17.86 -23.46 8.56
N LEU A 140 17.30 -22.29 8.31
CA LEU A 140 15.89 -22.01 8.57
C LEU A 140 14.97 -22.79 7.61
N ASP A 141 13.91 -23.36 8.16
CA ASP A 141 12.82 -23.99 7.44
C ASP A 141 11.66 -22.98 7.33
N LEU A 142 11.47 -22.39 6.15
CA LEU A 142 10.43 -21.38 5.95
C LEU A 142 9.02 -21.98 5.85
N PHE A 143 8.88 -23.22 5.38
CA PHE A 143 7.58 -23.90 5.34
C PHE A 143 7.05 -24.13 6.75
N LYS A 144 7.91 -24.64 7.64
CA LYS A 144 7.57 -24.82 9.05
C LYS A 144 7.34 -23.49 9.74
N TYR A 145 8.25 -22.53 9.57
CA TYR A 145 8.12 -21.20 10.16
C TYR A 145 6.78 -20.56 9.79
N PHE A 146 6.43 -20.56 8.50
CA PHE A 146 5.17 -19.98 8.01
C PHE A 146 3.94 -20.76 8.46
N THR A 147 4.05 -22.08 8.66
CA THR A 147 2.96 -22.92 9.19
C THR A 147 2.69 -22.64 10.68
N GLU A 148 3.73 -22.41 11.47
CA GLU A 148 3.62 -22.18 12.93
C GLU A 148 3.31 -20.72 13.29
N LEU A 149 3.72 -19.77 12.45
CA LEU A 149 3.57 -18.33 12.70
C LEU A 149 2.13 -17.87 13.01
N PRO A 150 1.06 -18.35 12.33
CA PRO A 150 -0.32 -17.97 12.65
C PRO A 150 -0.71 -18.22 14.11
N ASP A 151 -0.35 -19.38 14.67
CA ASP A 151 -0.67 -19.74 16.06
C ASP A 151 0.11 -18.89 17.07
N GLN A 152 1.37 -18.58 16.73
CA GLN A 152 2.20 -17.66 17.51
C GLN A 152 1.61 -16.25 17.52
N LEU A 153 1.17 -15.76 16.35
CA LEU A 153 0.51 -14.46 16.21
C LEU A 153 -0.81 -14.40 16.97
N ARG A 154 -1.63 -15.46 16.95
CA ARG A 154 -2.86 -15.55 17.76
C ARG A 154 -2.57 -15.42 19.25
N THR A 155 -1.50 -16.08 19.71
CA THR A 155 -1.07 -16.00 21.12
C THR A 155 -0.57 -14.60 21.46
N PHE A 156 0.26 -14.00 20.60
CA PHE A 156 0.75 -12.64 20.74
C PHE A 156 -0.39 -11.61 20.78
N PHE A 157 -1.38 -11.72 19.90
CA PHE A 157 -2.52 -10.81 19.84
C PHE A 157 -3.38 -10.92 21.10
N LYS A 158 -3.56 -12.14 21.60
CA LYS A 158 -4.26 -12.38 22.87
C LYS A 158 -3.54 -11.71 24.03
N ASP A 159 -2.22 -11.85 24.13
CA ASP A 159 -1.42 -11.22 25.19
C ASP A 159 -1.47 -9.68 25.10
N MET A 160 -1.51 -9.14 23.87
CA MET A 160 -1.67 -7.71 23.60
C MET A 160 -3.12 -7.20 23.70
N SER A 161 -4.08 -8.06 24.08
CA SER A 161 -5.51 -7.74 24.15
C SER A 161 -6.09 -7.16 22.84
N MET A 162 -5.56 -7.63 21.71
CA MET A 162 -6.01 -7.27 20.37
C MET A 162 -7.30 -8.01 19.99
N VAL A 163 -8.16 -7.36 19.21
CA VAL A 163 -9.48 -7.88 18.80
C VAL A 163 -9.47 -8.48 17.40
N GLU A 164 -8.35 -8.38 16.71
CA GLU A 164 -8.11 -8.86 15.37
C GLU A 164 -8.08 -10.38 15.31
N GLU A 165 -8.68 -10.93 14.26
CA GLU A 165 -8.71 -12.35 13.96
C GLU A 165 -7.60 -12.69 12.96
N ILE A 166 -6.81 -13.74 13.25
CA ILE A 166 -5.79 -14.26 12.34
C ILE A 166 -6.36 -15.41 11.52
N ARG A 167 -6.48 -15.19 10.21
CA ARG A 167 -6.81 -16.22 9.21
C ARG A 167 -5.60 -16.55 8.35
N THR A 168 -5.60 -17.73 7.76
CA THR A 168 -4.60 -18.11 6.75
C THR A 168 -5.28 -18.30 5.41
N ASN A 169 -4.56 -18.14 4.30
CA ASN A 169 -5.05 -18.58 3.00
C ASN A 169 -6.48 -18.09 2.65
N VAL A 170 -6.65 -16.79 2.47
CA VAL A 170 -7.94 -16.16 2.17
C VAL A 170 -8.03 -15.87 0.66
N ASP A 171 -9.23 -16.00 0.09
CA ASP A 171 -9.52 -15.73 -1.33
C ASP A 171 -8.60 -16.47 -2.32
N ASN A 172 -8.32 -17.75 -2.06
CA ASN A 172 -7.42 -18.59 -2.87
C ASN A 172 -6.02 -18.00 -3.00
N LYS A 173 -5.51 -17.33 -1.96
CA LYS A 173 -4.16 -16.75 -1.94
C LYS A 173 -3.40 -17.11 -0.68
N PHE A 174 -2.19 -17.65 -0.84
CA PHE A 174 -1.29 -17.86 0.29
C PHE A 174 -0.99 -16.56 1.04
N GLY A 175 -0.98 -16.65 2.37
CA GLY A 175 -0.77 -15.50 3.25
C GLY A 175 -1.32 -15.73 4.65
N ILE A 176 -0.87 -14.90 5.58
CA ILE A 176 -1.49 -14.76 6.91
C ILE A 176 -2.24 -13.44 6.90
N TYR A 177 -3.53 -13.46 7.20
CA TYR A 177 -4.42 -12.31 7.06
C TYR A 177 -4.93 -11.88 8.43
N VAL A 178 -4.82 -10.58 8.68
CA VAL A 178 -5.33 -9.93 9.89
C VAL A 178 -6.69 -9.34 9.54
N MET A 179 -7.73 -9.91 10.11
CA MET A 179 -9.13 -9.53 9.89
C MET A 179 -9.67 -8.79 11.10
N ARG A 180 -10.54 -7.80 10.88
CA ARG A 180 -11.30 -7.12 11.93
C ARG A 180 -12.76 -7.05 11.53
N ALA A 181 -13.62 -7.70 12.31
CA ALA A 181 -15.06 -7.77 12.04
C ALA A 181 -15.40 -8.19 10.59
N GLY A 182 -14.65 -9.14 10.04
CA GLY A 182 -14.82 -9.63 8.65
C GLY A 182 -14.16 -8.78 7.57
N THR A 183 -13.54 -7.64 7.91
CA THR A 183 -12.81 -6.79 6.96
C THR A 183 -11.31 -7.09 7.02
N LEU A 184 -10.66 -7.19 5.87
CA LEU A 184 -9.20 -7.34 5.78
C LEU A 184 -8.50 -6.05 6.19
N VAL A 185 -7.64 -6.12 7.20
CA VAL A 185 -6.85 -4.99 7.71
C VAL A 185 -5.43 -5.07 7.17
N ALA A 186 -4.79 -6.23 7.30
CA ALA A 186 -3.42 -6.43 6.88
C ALA A 186 -3.14 -7.86 6.42
N LYS A 187 -2.07 -8.05 5.63
CA LYS A 187 -1.52 -9.34 5.23
C LYS A 187 -0.07 -9.41 5.68
N ILE A 188 0.31 -10.49 6.33
CA ILE A 188 1.68 -10.87 6.64
C ILE A 188 2.12 -11.91 5.61
N ASP A 189 3.30 -11.70 5.02
CA ASP A 189 3.82 -12.49 3.91
C ASP A 189 5.36 -12.58 3.96
N ILE A 190 5.92 -13.54 3.22
CA ILE A 190 7.37 -13.65 3.02
C ILE A 190 7.70 -13.17 1.60
N GLU A 191 8.66 -12.26 1.49
CA GLU A 191 9.10 -11.72 0.21
C GLU A 191 10.62 -11.80 0.06
N GLU A 192 11.09 -11.80 -1.18
CA GLU A 192 12.51 -11.66 -1.51
C GLU A 192 13.00 -10.26 -1.13
N CYS A 193 14.25 -10.20 -0.67
CA CYS A 193 14.92 -8.97 -0.29
C CYS A 193 16.26 -8.85 -1.03
N ASP A 194 16.47 -7.70 -1.68
CA ASP A 194 17.73 -7.41 -2.40
C ASP A 194 18.90 -7.10 -1.45
N ALA A 195 18.64 -6.86 -0.17
CA ALA A 195 19.66 -6.52 0.81
C ALA A 195 20.51 -7.75 1.17
N HIS A 196 21.63 -7.92 0.47
CA HIS A 196 22.59 -9.03 0.63
C HIS A 196 23.26 -9.19 2.02
N GLY A 197 22.81 -8.47 3.05
CA GLY A 197 23.40 -8.51 4.39
C GLY A 197 22.45 -8.94 5.52
N GLU A 198 21.13 -8.92 5.30
CA GLU A 198 20.19 -9.15 6.38
C GLU A 198 19.81 -10.62 6.48
N ARG A 199 19.97 -11.15 7.70
CA ARG A 199 19.60 -12.52 8.04
C ARG A 199 18.18 -12.52 8.58
N PHE A 200 17.35 -13.38 8.00
CA PHE A 200 16.03 -13.68 8.50
C PHE A 200 16.12 -14.85 9.47
N HIS A 201 15.73 -14.67 10.72
CA HIS A 201 15.90 -15.65 11.80
C HIS A 201 14.57 -16.34 12.17
N ASP A 202 14.66 -17.55 12.76
CA ASP A 202 13.53 -18.28 13.34
C ASP A 202 13.04 -17.61 14.65
N TYR A 203 12.34 -16.49 14.54
CA TYR A 203 11.73 -15.83 15.70
C TYR A 203 10.46 -16.56 16.12
N ARG A 204 10.38 -16.92 17.40
CA ARG A 204 9.22 -17.60 17.98
C ARG A 204 8.65 -16.83 19.14
N TYR A 205 7.32 -16.73 19.18
CA TYR A 205 6.62 -16.16 20.33
C TYR A 205 6.48 -17.20 21.44
N GLN A 206 7.22 -17.01 22.54
CA GLN A 206 7.18 -17.87 23.71
C GLN A 206 7.34 -17.04 24.98
N ASN A 207 6.65 -17.42 26.05
CA ASN A 207 6.71 -16.73 27.35
C ASN A 207 6.42 -15.21 27.24
N SER A 208 5.45 -14.86 26.39
CA SER A 208 5.04 -13.47 26.12
C SER A 208 6.11 -12.56 25.49
N SER A 209 7.13 -13.14 24.86
CA SER A 209 8.18 -12.39 24.14
C SER A 209 8.53 -13.07 22.82
N TRP A 210 8.96 -12.29 21.83
CA TRP A 210 9.54 -12.82 20.61
C TRP A 210 11.01 -13.12 20.85
N THR A 211 11.41 -14.37 20.62
CA THR A 211 12.81 -14.78 20.82
C THR A 211 13.28 -15.59 19.63
N ALA A 212 14.49 -15.32 19.16
CA ALA A 212 15.18 -16.22 18.25
C ALA A 212 15.91 -17.30 19.06
N ASP A 213 15.83 -18.54 18.59
CA ASP A 213 16.69 -19.60 19.13
C ASP A 213 18.16 -19.22 18.89
N ALA A 214 19.03 -19.47 19.86
CA ALA A 214 20.47 -19.20 19.75
C ALA A 214 21.14 -20.10 18.68
N SER A 215 20.44 -21.13 18.21
CA SER A 215 20.82 -21.87 17.00
C SER A 215 20.91 -20.91 15.83
N HIS A 216 22.00 -20.96 15.05
CA HIS A 216 22.25 -20.05 13.94
C HIS A 216 21.30 -20.21 12.73
N LYS A 217 20.04 -20.66 12.94
CA LYS A 217 19.00 -20.82 11.92
C LYS A 217 18.63 -19.47 11.32
N ASN A 218 19.11 -19.26 10.10
CA ASN A 218 18.74 -18.11 9.32
C ASN A 218 18.60 -18.45 7.83
N ALA A 219 17.84 -17.61 7.14
CA ALA A 219 17.82 -17.51 5.69
C ALA A 219 18.35 -16.12 5.29
N MET A 220 18.90 -16.01 4.07
CA MET A 220 19.36 -14.74 3.51
C MET A 220 18.57 -14.43 2.24
N GLY A 221 18.29 -13.16 1.99
CA GLY A 221 17.57 -12.71 0.79
C GLY A 221 16.06 -12.87 0.86
N VAL A 222 15.50 -13.08 2.06
CA VAL A 222 14.06 -13.05 2.33
C VAL A 222 13.76 -12.20 3.56
N MET A 223 12.54 -11.70 3.64
CA MET A 223 12.04 -10.92 4.76
C MET A 223 10.56 -11.20 5.02
N LEU A 224 10.16 -11.08 6.29
CA LEU A 224 8.77 -11.00 6.70
C LEU A 224 8.25 -9.57 6.54
N VAL A 225 7.11 -9.45 5.86
CA VAL A 225 6.50 -8.17 5.48
C VAL A 225 5.06 -8.10 5.97
N LEU A 226 4.67 -6.94 6.51
CA LEU A 226 3.30 -6.55 6.79
C LEU A 226 2.81 -5.61 5.70
N LYS A 227 1.70 -5.95 5.04
CA LYS A 227 1.00 -5.09 4.07
C LYS A 227 -0.33 -4.66 4.65
N ILE A 228 -0.59 -3.37 4.75
CA ILE A 228 -1.85 -2.81 5.24
C ILE A 228 -2.76 -2.44 4.08
N PHE A 229 -4.03 -2.83 4.17
CA PHE A 229 -5.04 -2.61 3.14
C PHE A 229 -5.88 -1.36 3.45
N ASP A 230 -5.23 -0.21 3.54
CA ASP A 230 -5.89 1.09 3.68
C ASP A 230 -5.11 2.17 2.93
N THR A 231 -5.64 2.58 1.77
CA THR A 231 -4.98 3.58 0.91
C THR A 231 -5.02 4.99 1.48
N SER A 232 -5.83 5.23 2.52
CA SER A 232 -5.95 6.53 3.18
C SER A 232 -5.01 6.68 4.38
N LEU A 233 -4.35 5.60 4.79
CA LEU A 233 -3.55 5.54 6.00
C LEU A 233 -2.27 6.36 5.88
N HIS A 234 -2.02 7.15 6.92
CA HIS A 234 -0.76 7.87 7.09
C HIS A 234 -0.17 7.57 8.45
N PHE A 235 1.15 7.50 8.52
CA PHE A 235 1.89 7.25 9.76
C PHE A 235 2.75 8.45 10.14
N PRO A 236 2.93 8.74 11.44
CA PRO A 236 3.90 9.71 11.90
C PRO A 236 5.30 9.22 11.54
N GLN A 237 6.07 10.06 10.84
CA GLN A 237 7.40 9.71 10.38
C GLN A 237 8.35 9.33 11.53
N GLU A 238 8.15 9.85 12.75
CA GLU A 238 8.98 9.53 13.90
C GLU A 238 8.60 8.18 14.56
N LEU A 239 7.37 7.71 14.37
CA LEU A 239 6.90 6.42 14.89
C LEU A 239 7.59 5.23 14.17
N ILE A 240 8.04 5.44 12.93
CA ILE A 240 8.53 4.36 12.07
C ILE A 240 9.90 4.69 11.50
N SER A 241 10.89 3.87 11.84
CA SER A 241 12.21 3.96 11.22
C SER A 241 12.12 3.82 9.70
N ARG A 242 12.88 4.63 8.97
CA ARG A 242 12.91 4.61 7.50
C ARG A 242 13.29 3.24 6.93
N ASP A 243 14.06 2.46 7.68
CA ASP A 243 14.50 1.12 7.27
C ASP A 243 13.38 0.06 7.37
N LEU A 244 12.27 0.40 8.03
CA LEU A 244 11.08 -0.47 8.14
C LEU A 244 10.11 -0.27 6.98
N VAL A 245 10.03 0.93 6.40
CA VAL A 245 9.03 1.24 5.37
C VAL A 245 9.54 0.86 4.00
N LEU A 246 8.82 -0.03 3.32
CA LEU A 246 9.22 -0.56 2.01
C LEU A 246 8.60 0.20 0.82
N ASP A 247 7.53 0.97 1.04
CA ASP A 247 6.74 1.60 -0.03
C ASP A 247 6.39 3.08 0.24
N SER A 248 7.26 3.83 0.94
CA SER A 248 6.93 5.20 1.32
C SER A 248 6.93 6.16 0.13
N ASP A 249 5.78 6.77 -0.16
CA ASP A 249 5.67 7.86 -1.13
C ASP A 249 5.92 9.21 -0.43
N SER A 250 7.17 9.42 0.02
CA SER A 250 7.57 10.54 0.89
C SER A 250 7.43 11.93 0.25
N HIS A 251 7.05 12.01 -1.02
CA HIS A 251 7.04 13.24 -1.80
C HIS A 251 5.81 14.14 -1.57
N LYS A 252 4.81 13.69 -0.81
CA LYS A 252 3.63 14.50 -0.46
C LYS A 252 3.25 14.34 1.02
N PRO A 253 3.80 15.16 1.92
CA PRO A 253 3.38 15.14 3.32
C PRO A 253 1.90 15.52 3.44
N TYR A 254 1.18 14.82 4.31
CA TYR A 254 -0.23 15.11 4.56
C TYR A 254 -0.37 16.46 5.28
N SER A 255 -1.16 17.36 4.70
CA SER A 255 -1.44 18.68 5.29
C SER A 255 -2.82 18.68 5.92
N VAL A 256 -2.88 18.93 7.23
CA VAL A 256 -4.14 19.09 7.95
C VAL A 256 -4.65 20.52 7.73
N ALA A 257 -5.85 20.66 7.17
CA ALA A 257 -6.50 21.95 6.96
C ALA A 257 -7.87 21.97 7.63
N ASN A 258 -8.13 22.94 8.50
CA ASN A 258 -9.45 23.09 9.10
C ASN A 258 -10.35 23.98 8.22
N HIS A 259 -11.44 23.41 7.70
CA HIS A 259 -12.45 24.15 6.95
C HIS A 259 -13.74 24.39 7.75
N GLN A 260 -13.76 24.05 9.03
CA GLN A 260 -14.89 24.24 9.93
C GLN A 260 -14.74 25.53 10.75
N LYS A 261 -15.75 26.40 10.72
CA LYS A 261 -15.74 27.69 11.42
C LYS A 261 -16.01 27.58 12.93
N SER A 262 -16.69 26.52 13.35
CA SER A 262 -17.09 26.28 14.75
C SER A 262 -15.96 25.70 15.63
N LEU A 263 -14.82 25.34 15.03
CA LEU A 263 -13.72 24.67 15.72
C LEU A 263 -12.42 25.45 15.54
N HIS A 264 -11.68 25.65 16.63
CA HIS A 264 -10.31 26.14 16.57
C HIS A 264 -9.35 24.94 16.61
N LEU A 265 -8.62 24.71 15.51
CA LEU A 265 -7.71 23.57 15.37
C LEU A 265 -6.31 23.92 15.87
N PHE A 266 -5.84 23.18 16.88
CA PHE A 266 -4.44 23.15 17.30
C PHE A 266 -3.81 21.85 16.81
N ASN A 267 -2.90 21.96 15.85
CA ASN A 267 -2.14 20.82 15.35
C ASN A 267 -0.80 20.73 16.09
N ASP A 268 -0.75 19.89 17.12
CA ASP A 268 0.44 19.61 17.93
C ASP A 268 1.17 18.34 17.44
N ILE A 269 0.83 17.82 16.26
CA ILE A 269 1.57 16.72 15.63
C ILE A 269 2.93 17.27 15.21
N THR A 270 3.98 16.75 15.83
CA THR A 270 5.37 17.16 15.58
C THR A 270 5.95 16.47 14.34
N SER A 271 5.47 15.27 14.02
CA SER A 271 5.92 14.48 12.88
C SER A 271 5.17 14.80 11.59
N ASN A 272 5.87 14.69 10.45
CA ASN A 272 5.17 14.61 9.17
C ASN A 272 4.41 13.29 9.07
N LEU A 273 3.15 13.36 8.64
CA LEU A 273 2.36 12.18 8.31
C LEU A 273 2.68 11.73 6.87
N ILE A 274 3.25 10.54 6.74
CA ILE A 274 3.65 9.94 5.46
C ILE A 274 2.72 8.78 5.08
N PRO A 275 2.37 8.63 3.79
CA PRO A 275 1.70 7.42 3.33
C PRO A 275 2.68 6.25 3.38
N ALA A 276 2.26 5.17 4.02
CA ALA A 276 3.02 3.92 4.11
C ALA A 276 2.05 2.75 4.25
N SER A 277 2.23 1.72 3.44
CA SER A 277 1.36 0.54 3.43
C SER A 277 2.11 -0.78 3.58
N LYS A 278 3.45 -0.78 3.47
CA LYS A 278 4.25 -2.00 3.50
C LYS A 278 5.44 -1.84 4.44
N PHE A 279 5.53 -2.72 5.41
CA PHE A 279 6.51 -2.67 6.50
C PHE A 279 7.29 -3.97 6.59
N LYS A 280 8.60 -3.87 6.76
CA LYS A 280 9.46 -5.00 7.09
C LYS A 280 9.36 -5.28 8.59
N ILE A 281 8.73 -6.40 8.94
CA ILE A 281 8.52 -6.85 10.33
C ILE A 281 9.40 -8.06 10.67
N SER A 282 10.55 -8.17 10.01
CA SER A 282 11.49 -9.28 10.22
C SER A 282 12.24 -9.14 11.55
N ASN A 283 12.59 -10.28 12.15
CA ASN A 283 13.39 -10.37 13.37
C ASN A 283 12.75 -9.59 14.53
N ASP A 284 13.54 -8.81 15.28
CA ASP A 284 13.06 -7.99 16.41
C ASP A 284 11.93 -7.03 16.02
N ASN A 285 11.83 -6.64 14.74
CA ASN A 285 10.77 -5.73 14.29
C ASN A 285 9.38 -6.37 14.30
N ILE A 286 9.26 -7.69 14.50
CA ILE A 286 7.97 -8.35 14.64
C ILE A 286 7.21 -7.87 15.89
N GLU A 287 7.92 -7.38 16.92
CA GLU A 287 7.32 -6.82 18.13
C GLU A 287 6.50 -5.56 17.83
N LEU A 288 6.92 -4.78 16.82
CA LEU A 288 6.25 -3.55 16.39
C LEU A 288 4.87 -3.82 15.74
N LEU A 289 4.56 -5.07 15.39
CA LEU A 289 3.30 -5.43 14.74
C LEU A 289 2.09 -4.95 15.55
N GLY A 290 2.13 -5.08 16.88
CA GLY A 290 1.04 -4.64 17.76
C GLY A 290 0.83 -3.12 17.72
N GLU A 291 1.91 -2.35 17.72
CA GLU A 291 1.88 -0.88 17.65
C GLU A 291 1.39 -0.41 16.29
N LEU A 292 1.90 -1.00 15.20
CA LEU A 292 1.47 -0.70 13.83
C LEU A 292 -0.03 -0.94 13.67
N LEU A 293 -0.54 -2.09 14.11
CA LEU A 293 -1.97 -2.42 13.99
C LEU A 293 -2.86 -1.57 14.92
N ARG A 294 -2.36 -1.17 16.09
CA ARG A 294 -3.05 -0.24 16.98
C ARG A 294 -3.18 1.14 16.31
N TRP A 295 -2.12 1.64 15.69
CA TRP A 295 -2.17 2.86 14.90
C TRP A 295 -3.17 2.76 13.76
N VAL A 296 -3.15 1.67 12.99
CA VAL A 296 -4.15 1.41 11.93
C VAL A 296 -5.56 1.49 12.49
N SER A 297 -5.80 0.86 13.63
CA SER A 297 -7.10 0.85 14.30
C SER A 297 -7.56 2.26 14.67
N TRP A 298 -6.67 3.01 15.33
CA TRP A 298 -6.95 4.37 15.77
C TRP A 298 -7.13 5.33 14.59
N TRP A 299 -6.32 5.20 13.54
CA TRP A 299 -6.48 5.97 12.31
C TRP A 299 -7.88 5.75 11.71
N GLN A 300 -8.30 4.50 11.54
CA GLN A 300 -9.57 4.15 10.92
C GLN A 300 -10.79 4.59 11.74
N HIS A 301 -10.73 4.46 13.07
CA HIS A 301 -11.89 4.72 13.93
C HIS A 301 -11.96 6.15 14.44
N VAL A 302 -10.83 6.84 14.57
CA VAL A 302 -10.74 8.15 15.23
C VAL A 302 -10.24 9.21 14.26
N LEU A 303 -8.96 9.12 13.85
CA LEU A 303 -8.31 10.24 13.17
C LEU A 303 -8.88 10.48 11.77
N SER A 304 -9.05 9.44 10.94
CA SER A 304 -9.61 9.57 9.59
C SER A 304 -11.04 10.13 9.60
N PRO A 305 -11.99 9.63 10.43
CA PRO A 305 -13.31 10.25 10.58
C PRO A 305 -13.29 11.72 11.02
N VAL A 306 -12.40 12.09 11.94
CA VAL A 306 -12.22 13.47 12.39
C VAL A 306 -11.71 14.34 11.25
N LEU A 307 -10.65 13.92 10.55
CA LEU A 307 -10.06 14.62 9.41
C LEU A 307 -11.05 14.79 8.25
N GLN A 308 -11.86 13.77 7.95
CA GLN A 308 -12.91 13.85 6.94
C GLN A 308 -13.98 14.88 7.30
N THR A 309 -14.36 14.99 8.57
CA THR A 309 -15.32 15.98 9.06
C THR A 309 -14.76 17.40 8.98
N LEU A 310 -13.45 17.56 9.21
CA LEU A 310 -12.71 18.81 8.97
C LEU A 310 -12.54 19.15 7.48
N LYS A 311 -12.90 18.20 6.58
CA LYS A 311 -12.73 18.25 5.12
C LYS A 311 -11.27 18.24 4.66
N CYS A 312 -10.41 17.49 5.36
CA CYS A 312 -9.04 17.21 4.95
C CYS A 312 -8.97 16.02 3.98
N PRO A 313 -8.07 16.03 2.98
CA PRO A 313 -7.20 17.14 2.59
C PRO A 313 -7.97 18.18 1.75
N ALA A 314 -7.51 19.44 1.80
CA ALA A 314 -8.06 20.50 0.96
C ALA A 314 -8.10 20.06 -0.51
N PRO A 315 -9.17 20.33 -1.28
CA PRO A 315 -9.11 20.15 -2.73
C PRO A 315 -7.92 20.94 -3.24
N HIS A 316 -6.99 20.27 -3.93
CA HIS A 316 -5.86 20.95 -4.55
C HIS A 316 -6.42 22.16 -5.31
N PRO A 317 -5.95 23.39 -5.05
CA PRO A 317 -6.32 24.49 -5.92
C PRO A 317 -5.96 24.05 -7.33
N PRO A 318 -6.86 24.23 -8.33
CA PRO A 318 -6.56 23.84 -9.69
C PRO A 318 -5.29 24.59 -10.10
N ASN A 319 -4.17 23.88 -10.09
CA ASN A 319 -2.99 24.26 -10.83
C ASN A 319 -3.41 24.10 -12.30
N ASP A 320 -4.06 25.11 -12.85
CA ASP A 320 -4.12 25.33 -14.27
C ASP A 320 -2.71 25.76 -14.70
N PRO A 321 -1.87 24.89 -15.27
CA PRO A 321 -0.81 25.42 -16.11
C PRO A 321 -1.53 26.10 -17.27
N LYS A 322 -1.49 27.43 -17.31
CA LYS A 322 -1.70 28.20 -18.55
C LYS A 322 -0.66 27.74 -19.57
N ARG A 323 -0.92 26.61 -20.21
CA ARG A 323 -0.20 26.10 -21.37
C ARG A 323 -0.67 26.97 -22.53
N ARG A 324 0.02 28.09 -22.75
CA ARG A 324 -0.02 28.80 -24.03
C ARG A 324 0.58 27.87 -25.08
N THR A 325 -0.26 27.02 -25.66
CA THR A 325 0.03 26.38 -26.95
C THR A 325 -0.32 27.38 -28.04
N SER A 326 0.65 28.18 -28.46
CA SER A 326 0.62 28.81 -29.79
C SER A 326 1.29 27.84 -30.76
N SER A 327 0.45 27.16 -31.53
CA SER A 327 0.81 26.43 -32.73
C SER A 327 1.44 27.39 -33.73
N ASN A 328 2.63 27.08 -34.23
CA ASN A 328 2.98 27.36 -35.62
C ASN A 328 4.02 26.35 -36.12
N SER A 329 3.72 25.90 -37.31
CA SER A 329 4.23 24.75 -38.05
C SER A 329 5.57 24.98 -38.76
N THR A 330 6.07 23.87 -39.31
CA THR A 330 6.88 23.71 -40.54
C THR A 330 8.40 23.42 -40.42
N SER A 331 8.72 22.17 -40.80
CA SER A 331 9.79 21.68 -41.70
C SER A 331 11.23 22.22 -41.62
N ALA A 332 12.17 21.25 -41.56
CA ALA A 332 13.62 21.31 -41.73
C ALA A 332 14.12 21.97 -43.05
N PRO A 333 15.43 21.96 -43.43
CA PRO A 333 16.70 21.72 -42.71
C PRO A 333 17.81 22.79 -42.99
N ALA A 334 18.96 22.65 -42.31
CA ALA A 334 20.36 22.90 -42.72
C ALA A 334 20.83 24.24 -43.37
N GLN A 335 21.97 24.73 -42.83
CA GLN A 335 23.15 25.35 -43.49
C GLN A 335 23.62 26.74 -42.99
N ARG A 336 24.85 26.72 -42.43
CA ARG A 336 26.05 27.54 -42.70
C ARG A 336 25.99 29.09 -42.76
N ARG A 337 26.87 29.67 -41.90
CA ARG A 337 27.91 30.71 -42.14
C ARG A 337 27.53 32.21 -42.21
N LEU A 338 28.10 32.93 -41.23
CA LEU A 338 28.99 34.12 -41.28
C LEU A 338 28.61 35.40 -42.06
N ASN A 339 28.62 36.48 -41.27
CA ASN A 339 29.20 37.82 -41.48
C ASN A 339 28.52 38.91 -42.33
N HIS A 340 28.70 40.13 -41.79
CA HIS A 340 28.72 41.48 -42.39
C HIS A 340 27.48 42.40 -42.34
N THR A 341 27.52 43.30 -41.35
CA THR A 341 27.45 44.78 -41.45
C THR A 341 26.70 45.42 -42.64
N THR A 342 25.71 46.28 -42.37
CA THR A 342 25.81 47.77 -42.49
C THR A 342 24.46 48.51 -42.33
N ARG A 343 24.56 49.69 -41.68
CA ARG A 343 23.85 50.98 -41.91
C ARG A 343 22.34 51.18 -41.62
N ARG A 344 22.14 52.06 -40.60
CA ARG A 344 21.40 53.36 -40.61
C ARG A 344 19.98 53.42 -41.21
N ARG A 345 19.01 53.87 -40.38
CA ARG A 345 18.50 55.27 -40.36
C ARG A 345 17.58 55.55 -39.15
N ARG A 346 17.59 56.82 -38.73
CA ARG A 346 16.89 57.47 -37.61
C ARG A 346 15.50 57.98 -38.02
N SER A 347 14.55 58.01 -37.08
CA SER A 347 13.68 59.16 -36.69
C SER A 347 12.70 58.64 -35.60
N SER A 348 12.56 59.15 -34.37
CA SER A 348 12.31 60.51 -33.84
C SER A 348 11.02 61.16 -34.33
N GLN A 349 9.94 61.07 -33.54
CA GLN A 349 9.10 62.17 -33.01
C GLN A 349 8.07 61.55 -32.03
N LYS A 350 8.13 61.78 -30.71
CA LYS A 350 7.69 62.95 -29.92
C LYS A 350 6.18 63.24 -30.00
N GLY A 351 5.43 62.63 -29.08
CA GLY A 351 4.42 63.23 -28.20
C GLY A 351 3.13 63.83 -28.78
N ARG A 352 1.98 63.39 -28.26
CA ARG A 352 0.87 64.26 -27.79
C ARG A 352 -0.23 63.41 -27.12
N ARG A 353 -0.45 63.64 -25.82
CA ARG A 353 -1.77 63.53 -25.19
C ARG A 353 -2.54 64.83 -25.48
N PRO A 354 -3.87 64.76 -25.57
CA PRO A 354 -4.68 65.62 -24.70
C PRO A 354 -5.83 64.87 -24.01
N SER A 355 -6.35 65.53 -22.98
CA SER A 355 -7.31 65.10 -21.98
C SER A 355 -8.78 65.42 -22.31
N LEU A 356 -9.66 64.65 -21.67
CA LEU A 356 -10.94 65.01 -21.02
C LEU A 356 -12.17 65.46 -21.86
N THR A 357 -13.30 64.83 -21.49
CA THR A 357 -14.74 65.23 -21.61
C THR A 357 -15.28 65.35 -23.04
N ASP A 358 -16.39 64.75 -23.48
CA ASP A 358 -17.70 64.60 -22.82
C ASP A 358 -18.54 63.45 -23.40
N SER A 359 -19.49 62.99 -22.59
CA SER A 359 -20.45 61.89 -22.79
C SER A 359 -21.58 62.20 -23.79
N SER A 360 -22.08 61.19 -24.53
CA SER A 360 -23.46 61.20 -25.06
C SER A 360 -23.98 59.81 -25.48
N MET A 361 -25.00 59.34 -24.73
CA MET A 361 -26.12 58.46 -25.10
C MET A 361 -25.85 56.98 -25.45
N MET A 362 -26.07 56.05 -24.52
CA MET A 362 -27.36 55.42 -24.11
C MET A 362 -27.91 54.38 -25.12
N LYS A 363 -27.91 53.10 -24.70
CA LYS A 363 -29.13 52.27 -24.65
C LYS A 363 -28.96 50.96 -23.84
N ASP A 364 -29.79 50.87 -22.80
CA ASP A 364 -30.56 49.72 -22.31
C ASP A 364 -29.88 48.45 -21.75
N GLY A 365 -30.07 48.29 -20.43
CA GLY A 365 -29.85 47.07 -19.63
C GLY A 365 -29.66 47.45 -18.16
N GLY A 366 -30.76 47.66 -17.43
CA GLY A 366 -30.79 48.26 -16.08
C GLY A 366 -29.96 47.52 -15.02
N LEU A 367 -28.74 48.00 -14.79
CA LEU A 367 -27.97 47.75 -13.58
C LEU A 367 -28.22 48.91 -12.62
N GLN A 368 -28.90 48.61 -11.51
CA GLN A 368 -29.03 49.50 -10.37
C GLN A 368 -27.60 49.76 -9.84
N GLN A 369 -27.04 50.93 -10.15
CA GLN A 369 -25.75 51.36 -9.62
C GLN A 369 -25.96 51.80 -8.16
N PHE A 370 -25.62 50.92 -7.22
CA PHE A 370 -25.52 51.30 -5.82
C PHE A 370 -24.40 52.33 -5.66
N THR A 371 -24.71 53.48 -5.09
CA THR A 371 -23.68 54.46 -4.72
C THR A 371 -22.83 53.92 -3.56
N LEU A 372 -21.54 54.24 -3.52
CA LEU A 372 -20.62 53.75 -2.48
C LEU A 372 -21.09 54.12 -1.05
N THR A 373 -21.80 55.23 -0.91
CA THR A 373 -22.51 55.66 0.31
C THR A 373 -23.67 54.76 0.71
N GLU A 374 -24.33 54.10 -0.25
CA GLU A 374 -25.43 53.16 -0.03
C GLU A 374 -24.91 51.78 0.39
N VAL A 375 -23.75 51.36 -0.14
CA VAL A 375 -23.02 50.15 0.33
C VAL A 375 -22.48 50.36 1.75
N MET A 376 -21.99 51.56 2.06
CA MET A 376 -21.47 51.95 3.38
C MET A 376 -22.55 52.15 4.45
N SER A 377 -23.83 52.26 4.07
CA SER A 377 -24.96 52.52 4.98
C SER A 377 -25.92 51.34 5.10
N GLN A 378 -25.63 50.20 4.44
CA GLN A 378 -26.26 48.95 4.79
C GLN A 378 -25.88 48.64 6.26
N PRO A 379 -26.85 48.31 7.12
CA PRO A 379 -26.52 47.80 8.44
C PRO A 379 -25.57 46.62 8.20
N VAL A 380 -24.40 46.67 8.84
CA VAL A 380 -23.54 45.50 8.95
C VAL A 380 -24.47 44.38 9.40
N VAL A 381 -24.68 43.38 8.55
CA VAL A 381 -25.27 42.13 9.00
C VAL A 381 -24.29 41.67 10.06
N GLU A 382 -24.65 41.88 11.33
CA GLU A 382 -24.04 41.18 12.43
C GLU A 382 -24.20 39.71 12.04
N GLU A 383 -23.15 39.12 11.47
CA GLU A 383 -23.04 37.68 11.38
C GLU A 383 -23.22 37.22 12.82
N ASP A 384 -24.38 36.62 13.12
CA ASP A 384 -24.65 35.99 14.41
C ASP A 384 -23.37 35.31 14.87
N GLU A 385 -22.75 35.83 15.95
CA GLU A 385 -21.52 35.27 16.48
C GLU A 385 -21.77 33.77 16.68
N PRO A 386 -20.99 32.89 16.01
CA PRO A 386 -21.24 31.48 16.12
C PRO A 386 -21.05 31.07 17.58
N SER A 387 -22.06 30.40 18.09
CA SER A 387 -22.03 29.36 19.13
C SER A 387 -20.63 28.98 19.61
N ASP A 388 -20.40 29.04 20.93
CA ASP A 388 -19.20 28.64 21.68
C ASP A 388 -18.15 27.93 20.81
N ILE A 389 -17.09 28.65 20.41
CA ILE A 389 -15.98 28.08 19.65
C ILE A 389 -15.29 27.04 20.53
N ILE A 390 -15.19 25.80 20.05
CA ILE A 390 -14.56 24.70 20.79
C ILE A 390 -13.18 24.40 20.19
N ASP A 391 -12.20 24.24 21.08
CA ASP A 391 -10.83 23.90 20.71
C ASP A 391 -10.70 22.41 20.38
N LEU A 392 -10.08 22.07 19.25
CA LEU A 392 -9.69 20.70 18.89
C LEU A 392 -8.16 20.63 18.84
N VAL A 393 -7.56 19.83 19.71
CA VAL A 393 -6.12 19.54 19.72
C VAL A 393 -5.88 18.19 19.05
N LEU A 394 -5.07 18.18 18.00
CA LEU A 394 -4.56 16.97 17.37
C LEU A 394 -3.13 16.71 17.86
N ASN A 395 -2.90 15.57 18.49
CA ASN A 395 -1.59 15.09 18.89
C ASN A 395 -1.41 13.65 18.38
N GLU A 396 -0.16 13.17 18.33
CA GLU A 396 0.18 11.83 17.87
C GLU A 396 -0.41 10.72 18.77
N GLU A 397 -0.52 10.97 20.07
CA GLU A 397 -1.00 9.96 21.02
C GLU A 397 -2.47 10.14 21.40
N TYR A 398 -3.05 11.33 21.13
CA TYR A 398 -4.40 11.65 21.56
C TYR A 398 -5.06 12.77 20.74
N LEU A 399 -6.39 12.79 20.75
CA LEU A 399 -7.19 13.94 20.34
C LEU A 399 -7.89 14.54 21.57
N ALA A 400 -7.97 15.86 21.65
CA ALA A 400 -8.73 16.53 22.69
C ALA A 400 -9.73 17.53 22.09
N LEU A 401 -10.97 17.48 22.57
CA LEU A 401 -12.06 18.37 22.21
C LEU A 401 -12.49 19.17 23.45
N GLY A 402 -12.15 20.45 23.48
CA GLY A 402 -12.28 21.32 24.64
C GLY A 402 -11.46 20.82 25.84
N THR A 403 -11.92 21.16 27.05
CA THR A 403 -11.22 20.84 28.31
C THR A 403 -11.56 19.46 28.88
N HIS A 404 -12.58 18.78 28.36
CA HIS A 404 -13.18 17.62 29.04
C HIS A 404 -13.19 16.33 28.23
N HIS A 405 -12.91 16.36 26.93
CA HIS A 405 -13.05 15.16 26.09
C HIS A 405 -11.69 14.85 25.45
N ARG A 406 -11.01 13.81 25.95
CA ARG A 406 -9.73 13.36 25.42
C ARG A 406 -9.85 11.90 25.00
N CYS A 407 -9.32 11.58 23.83
CA CYS A 407 -9.33 10.25 23.24
C CYS A 407 -7.91 9.82 22.94
N HIS A 408 -7.43 8.81 23.64
CA HIS A 408 -6.07 8.29 23.50
C HIS A 408 -5.99 7.13 22.52
N ILE A 409 -4.84 6.94 21.89
CA ILE A 409 -4.53 5.78 21.04
C ILE A 409 -4.54 4.44 21.80
N GLU A 410 -4.34 4.47 23.11
CA GLU A 410 -4.43 3.29 23.98
C GLU A 410 -5.87 3.00 24.42
N GLY A 411 -6.81 3.89 24.09
CA GLY A 411 -8.22 3.76 24.46
C GLY A 411 -8.92 2.58 23.77
N GLY A 412 -10.07 2.20 24.31
CA GLY A 412 -10.89 1.13 23.74
C GLY A 412 -11.78 1.61 22.59
N LEU A 413 -12.27 0.68 21.75
CA LEU A 413 -13.19 0.98 20.65
C LEU A 413 -14.44 1.76 21.09
N GLN A 414 -14.97 1.47 22.29
CA GLN A 414 -16.12 2.19 22.84
C GLN A 414 -15.81 3.65 23.15
N GLU A 415 -14.62 3.93 23.71
CA GLU A 415 -14.16 5.28 24.02
C GLU A 415 -13.93 6.08 22.74
N TRP A 416 -13.32 5.45 21.74
CA TRP A 416 -13.11 6.02 20.41
C TRP A 416 -14.42 6.39 19.72
N GLN A 417 -15.40 5.47 19.73
CA GLN A 417 -16.72 5.69 19.15
C GLN A 417 -17.49 6.80 19.89
N ALA A 418 -17.41 6.82 21.23
CA ALA A 418 -18.03 7.88 22.03
C ALA A 418 -17.42 9.25 21.71
N PHE A 419 -16.09 9.34 21.61
CA PHE A 419 -15.40 10.58 21.23
C PHE A 419 -15.81 11.06 19.84
N VAL A 420 -15.78 10.18 18.83
CA VAL A 420 -16.15 10.55 17.45
C VAL A 420 -17.64 10.93 17.36
N GLY A 421 -18.50 10.28 18.13
CA GLY A 421 -19.92 10.64 18.24
C GLY A 421 -20.11 12.06 18.78
N SER A 422 -19.47 12.37 19.92
CA SER A 422 -19.49 13.72 20.50
C SER A 422 -18.91 14.76 19.54
N PHE A 423 -17.78 14.45 18.91
CA PHE A 423 -17.14 15.33 17.94
C PHE A 423 -18.06 15.65 16.75
N LYS A 424 -18.71 14.64 16.16
CA LYS A 424 -19.65 14.84 15.05
C LYS A 424 -20.88 15.66 15.46
N SER A 425 -21.36 15.53 16.69
CA SER A 425 -22.49 16.33 17.19
C SER A 425 -22.18 17.81 17.37
N ILE A 426 -20.89 18.17 17.47
CA ILE A 426 -20.41 19.54 17.63
C ILE A 426 -19.99 20.13 16.27
N ALA A 427 -19.42 19.31 15.40
CA ALA A 427 -18.86 19.73 14.11
C ALA A 427 -19.88 19.79 12.95
N LEU A 428 -21.03 19.13 13.07
CA LEU A 428 -22.16 19.14 12.13
C LEU A 428 -23.33 19.89 12.73
#